data_AF-A0A920EAL0-F1
#
_entry.id   AF-A0A920EAL0-F1
#
_cell.length_a   1.000
_cell.length_b   1.000
_cell.length_c   1.000
_cell.angle_alpha   90.00
_cell.angle_beta   90.00
_cell.angle_gamma   90.00
#
_symmetry.space_group_name_H-M   'P 1'
#
loop_
_entity.id
_entity.type
_entity.pdbx_description
1 polymer ?
#
loop_
_entity_poly.entity_id
_entity_poly.type
_entity_poly.pdbx_seq_one_letter_code
_entity_poly.pdbx_strand_id
1 'polypeptide(L)'
;MFLSPELLSALCSLRSSPESWALAHPDRSATRTAPLVRVLSKIAPLRWVANGVVRLVGADLPNGFTDGEVSEEELLAFAEEAAASDAINEDERHLIEQVIEFGDTVTHEVMIPRPDIIAVNEHASIEEAIDLVIGKGFSRLPVFQDNIDDIVGIVYSKELMRALRDGDKSQTVNQIMRHPIFVPESKKYPITQRNASREVSYSHRYRRIWRNRRTSNT
;
A
#
# COMPACT_ATOMS: atom_id res chain seq x y z
N MET A 1 25.81 45.77 -31.32
CA MET A 1 25.47 46.43 -30.04
C MET A 1 25.57 45.37 -28.95
N PHE A 2 26.79 45.11 -28.45
CA PHE A 2 27.09 44.05 -27.48
C PHE A 2 26.95 44.62 -26.07
N LEU A 3 26.00 44.10 -25.28
CA LEU A 3 25.87 44.42 -23.87
C LEU A 3 27.08 43.86 -23.12
N SER A 4 27.67 44.66 -22.22
CA SER A 4 28.86 44.30 -21.46
C SER A 4 28.61 43.10 -20.53
N PRO A 5 29.62 42.24 -20.25
CA PRO A 5 29.49 41.06 -19.38
C PRO A 5 28.91 41.36 -17.98
N GLU A 6 29.23 42.55 -17.45
CA GLU A 6 28.72 43.09 -16.18
C GLU A 6 27.20 43.28 -16.17
N LEU A 7 26.61 43.67 -17.31
CA LEU A 7 25.15 43.81 -17.42
C LEU A 7 24.47 42.44 -17.49
N LEU A 8 25.16 41.42 -18.01
CA LEU A 8 24.62 40.08 -18.15
C LEU A 8 24.59 39.34 -16.80
N SER A 9 25.63 39.51 -15.97
CA SER A 9 25.64 39.00 -14.59
C SER A 9 24.62 39.73 -13.70
N ALA A 10 24.48 41.05 -13.86
CA ALA A 10 23.48 41.85 -13.15
C ALA A 10 22.04 41.47 -13.55
N LEU A 11 21.79 41.12 -14.82
CA LEU A 11 20.48 40.65 -15.28
C LEU A 11 20.17 39.22 -14.77
N CYS A 12 21.16 38.34 -14.71
CA CYS A 12 20.99 36.99 -14.15
C CYS A 12 20.68 37.02 -12.65
N SER A 13 21.35 37.86 -11.87
CA SER A 13 21.09 38.01 -10.42
C SER A 13 19.73 38.67 -10.13
N LEU A 14 19.31 39.62 -10.96
CA LEU A 14 17.99 40.23 -10.87
C LEU A 14 16.86 39.23 -11.19
N ARG A 15 17.11 38.28 -12.10
CA ARG A 15 16.16 37.24 -12.47
C ARG A 15 16.05 36.13 -11.41
N SER A 16 17.16 35.70 -10.82
CA SER A 16 17.17 34.60 -9.84
C SER A 16 16.70 35.01 -8.44
N SER A 17 16.78 36.31 -8.09
CA SER A 17 16.38 36.81 -6.77
C SER A 17 14.90 36.59 -6.42
N PRO A 18 13.90 36.89 -7.28
CA PRO A 18 12.50 36.61 -6.97
C PRO A 18 12.17 35.11 -6.97
N GLU A 19 12.83 34.33 -7.84
CA GLU A 19 12.61 32.89 -8.00
C GLU A 19 13.10 32.11 -6.77
N SER A 20 14.31 32.43 -6.28
CA SER A 20 14.84 31.88 -5.03
C SER A 20 14.02 32.28 -3.80
N TRP A 21 13.50 33.52 -3.77
CA TRP A 21 12.63 33.97 -2.67
C TRP A 21 11.27 33.28 -2.67
N ALA A 22 10.70 33.01 -3.85
CA ALA A 22 9.43 32.30 -4.01
C ALA A 22 9.52 30.84 -3.55
N LEU A 23 10.62 30.16 -3.87
CA LEU A 23 10.87 28.77 -3.45
C LEU A 23 11.19 28.64 -1.96
N ALA A 24 11.84 29.65 -1.36
CA ALA A 24 12.19 29.63 0.06
C ALA A 24 10.99 29.87 1.00
N HIS A 25 9.91 30.53 0.54
CA HIS A 25 8.75 30.88 1.36
C HIS A 25 7.41 30.72 0.60
N PRO A 26 7.01 29.49 0.23
CA PRO A 26 5.84 29.25 -0.61
C PRO A 26 4.53 29.75 0.04
N ASP A 27 4.36 29.62 1.35
CA ASP A 27 3.10 30.00 2.03
C ASP A 27 2.84 31.52 2.04
N ARG A 28 3.89 32.34 2.22
CA ARG A 28 3.77 33.81 2.25
C ARG A 28 3.69 34.43 0.86
N SER A 29 4.41 33.86 -0.10
CA SER A 29 4.34 34.30 -1.50
C SER A 29 2.98 33.91 -2.11
N ALA A 30 2.46 32.72 -1.80
CA ALA A 30 1.14 32.26 -2.23
C ALA A 30 0.02 33.16 -1.69
N THR A 31 -0.01 33.47 -0.38
CA THR A 31 -1.09 34.29 0.20
C THR A 31 -1.13 35.72 -0.31
N ARG A 32 0.03 36.32 -0.63
CA ARG A 32 0.10 37.69 -1.15
C ARG A 32 -0.30 37.79 -2.63
N THR A 33 0.00 36.75 -3.42
CA THR A 33 -0.25 36.74 -4.87
C THR A 33 -1.61 36.11 -5.23
N ALA A 34 -2.18 35.30 -4.32
CA ALA A 34 -3.48 34.65 -4.48
C ALA A 34 -4.65 35.58 -4.89
N PRO A 35 -4.88 36.76 -4.27
CA PRO A 35 -5.99 37.61 -4.68
C PRO A 35 -5.79 38.21 -6.07
N LEU A 36 -4.55 38.52 -6.46
CA LEU A 36 -4.22 39.05 -7.78
C LEU A 36 -4.47 38.00 -8.87
N VAL A 37 -3.96 36.78 -8.67
CA VAL A 37 -4.15 35.66 -9.61
C VAL A 37 -5.62 35.29 -9.75
N ARG A 38 -6.40 35.33 -8.66
CA ARG A 38 -7.85 35.03 -8.69
C ARG A 38 -8.67 36.08 -9.45
N VAL A 39 -8.25 37.34 -9.44
CA VAL A 39 -8.90 38.41 -10.23
C VAL A 39 -8.51 38.26 -11.70
N LEU A 40 -7.24 37.99 -11.98
CA LEU A 40 -6.72 37.84 -13.33
C LEU A 40 -7.26 36.57 -14.03
N SER A 41 -7.44 35.47 -13.29
CA SER A 41 -7.96 34.21 -13.83
C SER A 41 -9.44 34.26 -14.23
N LYS A 42 -10.19 35.25 -13.76
CA LYS A 42 -11.58 35.52 -14.20
C LYS A 42 -11.65 36.13 -15.60
N ILE A 43 -10.52 36.61 -16.14
CA ILE A 43 -10.47 37.21 -17.48
C ILE A 43 -10.39 36.06 -18.51
N ALA A 44 -11.54 35.72 -19.10
CA ALA A 44 -11.69 34.65 -20.07
C ALA A 44 -10.67 34.65 -21.24
N PRO A 45 -10.34 35.78 -21.89
CA PRO A 45 -9.36 35.77 -23.00
C PRO A 45 -7.94 35.44 -22.54
N LEU A 46 -7.57 35.77 -21.30
CA LEU A 46 -6.25 35.47 -20.77
C LEU A 46 -6.04 33.96 -20.58
N ARG A 47 -7.10 33.24 -20.20
CA ARG A 47 -7.09 31.78 -20.07
C ARG A 47 -6.87 31.08 -21.41
N TRP A 48 -7.43 31.62 -22.50
CA TRP A 48 -7.21 31.12 -23.86
C TRP A 48 -5.77 31.31 -24.32
N VAL A 49 -5.21 32.50 -24.06
CA VAL A 49 -3.80 32.79 -24.40
C VAL A 49 -2.85 31.90 -23.59
N ALA A 50 -3.09 31.76 -22.29
CA ALA A 50 -2.29 30.89 -21.43
C ALA A 50 -2.30 29.44 -21.93
N ASN A 51 -3.49 28.88 -22.20
CA ASN A 51 -3.61 27.52 -22.74
C ASN A 51 -2.99 27.38 -24.14
N GLY A 52 -3.05 28.43 -24.95
CA GLY A 52 -2.43 28.46 -26.28
C GLY A 52 -0.90 28.42 -26.23
N VAL A 53 -0.29 29.19 -25.33
CA VAL A 53 1.17 29.19 -25.12
C VAL A 53 1.65 27.85 -24.58
N VAL A 54 0.93 27.28 -23.63
CA VAL A 54 1.24 25.97 -23.03
C VAL A 54 1.23 24.86 -24.08
N ARG A 55 0.19 24.83 -24.93
CA ARG A 55 0.12 23.90 -26.07
C ARG A 55 1.24 24.09 -27.10
N LEU A 56 1.72 25.31 -27.28
CA LEU A 56 2.81 25.62 -28.21
C LEU A 56 4.18 25.20 -27.68
N VAL A 57 4.36 25.21 -26.35
CA VAL A 57 5.59 24.78 -25.67
C VAL A 57 5.65 23.24 -25.54
N GLY A 58 4.55 22.53 -25.79
CA GLY A 58 4.51 21.06 -25.64
C GLY A 58 4.59 20.60 -24.20
N ALA A 59 4.47 21.52 -23.24
CA ALA A 59 4.25 21.19 -21.85
C ALA A 59 2.78 20.79 -21.74
N ASP A 60 2.50 19.49 -21.69
CA ASP A 60 1.29 19.01 -21.02
C ASP A 60 1.41 19.48 -19.57
N LEU A 61 0.96 20.70 -19.28
CA LEU A 61 0.86 21.14 -17.89
C LEU A 61 -0.19 20.23 -17.25
N PRO A 62 0.18 19.36 -16.30
CA PRO A 62 -0.80 18.62 -15.54
C PRO A 62 -1.71 19.66 -14.91
N ASN A 63 -3.02 19.45 -15.04
CA ASN A 63 -4.03 20.35 -14.51
C ASN A 63 -3.69 20.61 -13.03
N GLY A 64 -3.27 21.83 -12.75
CA GLY A 64 -2.54 22.13 -11.52
C GLY A 64 -3.32 21.82 -10.25
N PHE A 65 -2.58 21.44 -9.20
CA PHE A 65 -2.89 21.49 -7.76
C PHE A 65 -4.37 21.69 -7.39
N THR A 66 -5.23 20.83 -7.91
CA THR A 66 -6.50 20.50 -7.29
C THR A 66 -6.23 19.32 -6.38
N ASP A 67 -7.02 19.20 -5.31
CA ASP A 67 -7.13 18.07 -4.37
C ASP A 67 -7.50 16.73 -5.08
N GLY A 68 -6.88 16.45 -6.22
CA GLY A 68 -7.13 15.36 -7.13
C GLY A 68 -5.97 14.40 -7.06
N GLU A 69 -6.32 13.15 -6.80
CA GLU A 69 -5.50 11.94 -6.86
C GLU A 69 -4.20 12.13 -7.67
N VAL A 70 -3.07 12.24 -6.96
CA VAL A 70 -1.74 12.23 -7.58
C VAL A 70 -1.61 10.89 -8.30
N SER A 71 -1.31 10.95 -9.60
CA SER A 71 -1.17 9.74 -10.42
C SER A 71 0.06 8.95 -10.00
N GLU A 72 0.04 7.63 -10.17
CA GLU A 72 1.21 6.77 -9.86
C GLU A 72 2.43 7.20 -10.67
N GLU A 73 2.23 7.57 -11.93
CA GLU A 73 3.30 8.07 -12.81
C GLU A 73 3.89 9.38 -12.31
N GLU A 74 3.08 10.23 -11.68
CA GLU A 74 3.53 11.50 -11.10
C GLU A 74 4.36 11.25 -9.82
N LEU A 75 3.93 10.31 -8.97
CA LEU A 75 4.70 9.88 -7.79
C LEU A 75 6.06 9.27 -8.18
N LEU A 76 6.08 8.46 -9.24
CA LEU A 76 7.31 7.88 -9.77
C LEU A 76 8.27 8.95 -10.30
N ALA A 77 7.75 9.92 -11.05
CA ALA A 77 8.54 11.06 -11.53
C ALA A 77 9.14 11.88 -10.37
N PHE A 78 8.39 12.08 -9.28
CA PHE A 78 8.92 12.73 -8.08
C PHE A 78 10.00 11.91 -7.38
N ALA A 79 9.85 10.59 -7.31
CA ALA A 79 10.88 9.71 -6.75
C ALA A 79 12.16 9.72 -7.60
N GLU A 80 12.04 9.76 -8.93
CA GLU A 80 13.18 9.86 -9.85
C GLU A 80 13.95 11.18 -9.68
N GLU A 81 13.24 12.31 -9.59
CA GLU A 81 13.85 13.62 -9.32
C GLU A 81 14.52 13.67 -7.94
N ALA A 82 13.91 13.05 -6.93
CA ALA A 82 14.48 12.95 -5.59
C ALA A 82 15.78 12.12 -5.58
N ALA A 83 15.85 11.04 -6.36
CA ALA A 83 17.06 10.24 -6.53
C ALA A 83 18.14 11.02 -7.30
N ALA A 84 17.77 11.73 -8.36
CA ALA A 84 18.68 12.55 -9.16
C ALA A 84 19.27 13.73 -8.36
N SER A 85 18.54 14.23 -7.36
CA SER A 85 18.99 15.28 -6.45
C SER A 85 19.74 14.78 -5.21
N ASP A 86 20.06 13.48 -5.15
CA ASP A 86 20.75 12.82 -4.03
C ASP A 86 19.98 12.95 -2.69
N ALA A 87 18.66 13.20 -2.77
CA ALA A 87 17.78 13.32 -1.61
C ALA A 87 17.32 11.95 -1.09
N ILE A 88 17.25 10.95 -1.98
CA ILE A 88 17.00 9.54 -1.67
C ILE A 88 18.01 8.66 -2.40
N ASN A 89 18.30 7.49 -1.84
CA ASN A 89 19.17 6.51 -2.49
C ASN A 89 18.40 5.67 -3.52
N GLU A 90 19.14 5.00 -4.41
CA GLU A 90 18.57 4.09 -5.42
C GLU A 90 17.73 2.96 -4.79
N ASP A 91 18.17 2.42 -3.65
CA ASP A 91 17.42 1.40 -2.91
C ASP A 91 16.07 1.93 -2.38
N GLU A 92 16.02 3.20 -1.98
CA GLU A 92 14.80 3.86 -1.48
C GLU A 92 13.85 4.16 -2.64
N ARG A 93 14.37 4.56 -3.80
CA ARG A 93 13.60 4.70 -5.04
C ARG A 93 12.98 3.35 -5.44
N HIS A 94 13.78 2.29 -5.47
CA HIS A 94 13.30 0.95 -5.82
C HIS A 94 12.23 0.47 -4.84
N LEU A 95 12.37 0.78 -3.54
CA LEU A 95 11.33 0.50 -2.55
C LEU A 95 10.01 1.23 -2.87
N ILE A 96 10.07 2.51 -3.27
CA ILE A 96 8.87 3.27 -3.65
C ILE A 96 8.18 2.64 -4.86
N GLU A 97 8.95 2.30 -5.90
CA GLU A 97 8.45 1.61 -7.10
C GLU A 97 7.72 0.31 -6.73
N GLN A 98 8.35 -0.53 -5.90
CA GLN A 98 7.77 -1.79 -5.46
C GLN A 98 6.50 -1.62 -4.62
N VAL A 99 6.44 -0.61 -3.74
CA VAL A 99 5.24 -0.37 -2.92
C VAL A 99 4.05 0.06 -3.77
N ILE A 100 4.28 0.85 -4.83
CA ILE A 100 3.23 1.26 -5.77
C ILE A 100 2.72 0.04 -6.54
N GLU A 101 3.61 -0.74 -7.15
CA GLU A 101 3.24 -1.98 -7.88
C GLU A 101 2.50 -2.98 -6.98
N PHE A 102 2.90 -3.09 -5.71
CA PHE A 102 2.29 -3.99 -4.74
C PHE A 102 0.86 -3.61 -4.33
N GLY A 103 0.47 -2.33 -4.47
CA GLY A 103 -0.89 -1.88 -4.24
C GLY A 103 -1.91 -2.51 -5.20
N ASP A 104 -1.44 -2.87 -6.38
CA ASP A 104 -2.24 -3.41 -7.48
C ASP A 104 -2.12 -4.91 -7.67
N THR A 105 -1.14 -5.53 -7.01
CA THR A 105 -0.95 -6.97 -6.95
C THR A 105 -2.19 -7.68 -6.40
N VAL A 106 -2.63 -8.71 -7.09
CA VAL A 106 -3.80 -9.50 -6.71
C VAL A 106 -3.37 -10.57 -5.70
N THR A 107 -4.24 -10.91 -4.74
CA THR A 107 -3.95 -11.88 -3.66
C THR A 107 -3.43 -13.22 -4.20
N HIS A 108 -3.91 -13.65 -5.38
CA HIS A 108 -3.45 -14.88 -6.04
C HIS A 108 -1.96 -14.89 -6.43
N GLU A 109 -1.34 -13.73 -6.62
CA GLU A 109 0.07 -13.59 -7.02
C GLU A 109 1.02 -13.75 -5.82
N VAL A 110 0.53 -13.50 -4.60
CA VAL A 110 1.32 -13.51 -3.35
C VAL A 110 1.01 -14.72 -2.47
N MET A 111 -0.05 -15.48 -2.77
CA MET A 111 -0.46 -16.64 -1.96
C MET A 111 0.44 -17.86 -2.17
N ILE A 112 0.51 -18.71 -1.15
CA ILE A 112 1.11 -20.06 -1.28
C ILE A 112 0.11 -20.93 -2.06
N PRO A 113 0.52 -21.61 -3.15
CA PRO A 113 -0.35 -22.51 -3.88
C PRO A 113 -0.91 -23.62 -3.00
N ARG A 114 -2.18 -23.99 -3.22
CA ARG A 114 -2.87 -25.05 -2.46
C ARG A 114 -2.07 -26.34 -2.23
N PRO A 115 -1.42 -26.95 -3.25
CA PRO A 115 -0.67 -28.19 -3.05
C PRO A 115 0.53 -28.05 -2.11
N ASP A 116 1.04 -26.83 -1.93
CA ASP A 116 2.22 -26.55 -1.11
C ASP A 116 1.86 -26.13 0.32
N ILE A 117 0.57 -26.09 0.65
CA ILE A 117 0.10 -25.76 2.00
C ILE A 117 0.45 -26.90 2.95
N ILE A 118 1.14 -26.56 4.03
CA ILE A 118 1.39 -27.46 5.15
C ILE A 118 0.37 -27.11 6.25
N ALA A 119 -0.53 -28.04 6.54
CA ALA A 119 -1.61 -27.87 7.51
C ALA A 119 -1.64 -29.04 8.49
N VAL A 120 -2.33 -28.85 9.62
CA VAL A 120 -2.48 -29.86 10.68
C VAL A 120 -3.95 -30.20 10.89
N ASN A 121 -4.25 -31.46 11.23
CA ASN A 121 -5.61 -31.89 11.51
C ASN A 121 -6.11 -31.30 12.85
N GLU A 122 -7.40 -30.96 12.95
CA GLU A 122 -7.98 -30.38 14.17
C GLU A 122 -7.90 -31.29 15.40
N HIS A 123 -7.87 -32.61 15.20
CA HIS A 123 -7.77 -33.63 16.24
C HIS A 123 -6.33 -34.07 16.53
N ALA A 124 -5.34 -33.49 15.82
CA ALA A 124 -3.94 -33.78 16.10
C ALA A 124 -3.57 -33.37 17.54
N SER A 125 -2.62 -34.10 18.10
CA SER A 125 -2.02 -33.75 19.38
C SER A 125 -1.18 -32.48 19.28
N ILE A 126 -0.96 -31.82 20.41
CA ILE A 126 -0.07 -30.65 20.48
C ILE A 126 1.38 -31.03 20.10
N GLU A 127 1.84 -32.22 20.46
CA GLU A 127 3.19 -32.71 20.15
C GLU A 127 3.39 -32.83 18.62
N GLU A 128 2.47 -33.48 17.90
CA GLU A 128 2.53 -33.61 16.43
C GLU A 128 2.54 -32.24 15.73
N ALA A 129 1.72 -31.30 16.21
CA ALA A 129 1.67 -29.94 15.66
C ALA A 129 2.99 -29.18 15.92
N ILE A 130 3.64 -29.40 17.06
CA ILE A 130 4.94 -28.80 17.39
C ILE A 130 6.05 -29.37 16.52
N ASP A 131 6.06 -30.68 16.29
CA ASP A 131 7.05 -31.32 15.42
C ASP A 131 6.97 -30.75 13.99
N LEU A 132 5.76 -30.51 13.48
CA LEU A 132 5.55 -29.84 12.20
C LEU A 132 6.06 -28.39 12.21
N VAL A 133 5.76 -27.62 13.26
CA VAL A 133 6.21 -26.23 13.41
C VAL A 133 7.74 -26.15 13.46
N ILE A 134 8.39 -26.98 14.26
CA ILE A 134 9.85 -26.97 14.46
C ILE A 134 10.55 -27.49 13.21
N GLY A 135 10.05 -28.58 12.62
CA GLY A 135 10.65 -29.19 11.43
C GLY A 135 10.60 -28.30 10.20
N LYS A 136 9.62 -27.38 10.10
CA LYS A 136 9.44 -26.49 8.95
C LYS A 136 9.70 -25.00 9.24
N GLY A 137 9.80 -24.60 10.50
CA GLY A 137 10.06 -23.21 10.91
C GLY A 137 8.86 -22.27 10.79
N PHE A 138 7.62 -22.77 10.85
CA PHE A 138 6.43 -21.93 10.66
C PHE A 138 5.90 -21.29 11.95
N SER A 139 5.54 -20.01 11.88
CA SER A 139 4.90 -19.31 13.01
C SER A 139 3.40 -19.58 13.13
N ARG A 140 2.75 -19.95 12.03
CA ARG A 140 1.31 -20.19 11.93
C ARG A 140 1.08 -21.43 11.07
N LEU A 141 0.16 -22.28 11.50
CA LEU A 141 -0.29 -23.44 10.74
C LEU A 141 -1.80 -23.36 10.52
N PRO A 142 -2.28 -23.50 9.28
CA PRO A 142 -3.68 -23.78 9.01
C PRO A 142 -4.11 -25.10 9.66
N VAL A 143 -5.33 -25.13 10.18
CA VAL A 143 -5.95 -26.30 10.80
C VAL A 143 -7.10 -26.74 9.93
N PHE A 144 -7.11 -28.01 9.52
CA PHE A 144 -8.16 -28.59 8.69
C PHE A 144 -8.96 -29.66 9.44
N GLN A 145 -10.20 -29.89 9.01
CA GLN A 145 -11.08 -30.93 9.57
C GLN A 145 -10.92 -32.26 8.79
N ASP A 146 -11.60 -32.39 7.66
CA ASP A 146 -11.60 -33.64 6.87
C ASP A 146 -10.57 -33.64 5.74
N ASN A 147 -10.40 -32.49 5.08
CA ASN A 147 -9.51 -32.31 3.93
C ASN A 147 -8.85 -30.92 4.01
N ILE A 148 -7.71 -30.75 3.36
CA ILE A 148 -6.96 -29.50 3.29
C ILE A 148 -7.77 -28.34 2.66
N ASP A 149 -8.81 -28.67 1.89
CA ASP A 149 -9.79 -27.71 1.36
C ASP A 149 -10.71 -27.11 2.43
N ASP A 150 -10.85 -27.76 3.59
CA ASP A 150 -11.71 -27.33 4.70
C ASP A 150 -10.88 -26.84 5.90
N ILE A 151 -10.37 -25.62 5.76
CA ILE A 151 -9.62 -24.95 6.83
C ILE A 151 -10.60 -24.39 7.87
N VAL A 152 -10.58 -24.96 9.07
CA VAL A 152 -11.43 -24.57 10.19
C VAL A 152 -10.75 -23.56 11.14
N GLY A 153 -9.42 -23.48 11.09
CA GLY A 153 -8.63 -22.76 12.09
C GLY A 153 -7.26 -22.31 11.62
N ILE A 154 -6.63 -21.43 12.41
CA ILE A 154 -5.19 -21.17 12.37
C ILE A 154 -4.65 -21.30 13.79
N VAL A 155 -3.61 -22.12 13.95
CA VAL A 155 -2.89 -22.27 15.21
C VAL A 155 -1.55 -21.52 15.13
N TYR A 156 -1.17 -20.88 16.23
CA TYR A 156 0.10 -20.16 16.34
C TYR A 156 1.10 -21.02 17.10
N SER A 157 2.35 -21.04 16.65
CA SER A 157 3.45 -21.76 17.31
C SER A 157 3.59 -21.40 18.78
N LYS A 158 3.44 -20.11 19.13
CA LYS A 158 3.48 -19.63 20.52
C LYS A 158 2.40 -20.23 21.42
N GLU A 159 1.22 -20.55 20.88
CA GLU A 159 0.12 -21.12 21.65
C GLU A 159 0.35 -22.62 21.84
N LEU A 160 0.87 -23.30 20.82
CA LEU A 160 1.33 -24.69 20.93
C LEU A 160 2.41 -24.84 22.01
N MET A 161 3.40 -23.95 22.04
CA MET A 161 4.44 -23.96 23.08
C MET A 161 3.88 -23.73 24.48
N ARG A 162 2.84 -22.91 24.63
CA ARG A 162 2.16 -22.70 25.92
C ARG A 162 1.43 -23.97 26.35
N ALA A 163 0.64 -24.56 25.46
CA ALA A 163 -0.07 -25.80 25.72
C ALA A 163 0.87 -26.96 26.10
N LEU A 164 2.02 -27.08 25.41
CA LEU A 164 3.03 -28.09 25.76
C LEU A 164 3.60 -27.88 27.17
N ARG A 165 3.86 -26.62 27.55
CA ARG A 165 4.39 -26.29 28.89
C ARG A 165 3.36 -26.55 29.99
N ASP A 166 2.08 -26.31 29.72
CA ASP A 166 1.00 -26.51 30.68
C ASP A 166 0.73 -28.01 30.92
N GLY A 167 1.23 -28.88 30.03
CA GLY A 167 1.39 -30.33 30.28
C GLY A 167 0.12 -31.15 30.08
N ASP A 168 -0.95 -30.57 29.56
CA ASP A 168 -2.19 -31.29 29.28
C ASP A 168 -2.10 -32.07 27.96
N LYS A 169 -1.82 -33.37 28.07
CA LYS A 169 -1.73 -34.28 26.92
C LYS A 169 -3.08 -34.60 26.27
N SER A 170 -4.19 -34.25 26.91
CA SER A 170 -5.53 -34.44 26.33
C SER A 170 -5.93 -33.29 25.40
N GLN A 171 -5.14 -32.21 25.42
CA GLN A 171 -5.42 -31.03 24.62
C GLN A 171 -5.18 -31.30 23.13
N THR A 172 -6.12 -30.86 22.29
CA THR A 172 -6.04 -30.99 20.83
C THR A 172 -5.90 -29.62 20.18
N VAL A 173 -5.45 -29.59 18.92
CA VAL A 173 -5.26 -28.34 18.16
C VAL A 173 -6.57 -27.52 18.07
N ASN A 174 -7.74 -28.17 17.95
CA ASN A 174 -9.04 -27.51 17.93
C ASN A 174 -9.27 -26.58 19.14
N GLN A 175 -8.79 -26.95 20.32
CA GLN A 175 -9.06 -26.18 21.54
C GLN A 175 -8.27 -24.87 21.65
N ILE A 176 -7.19 -24.72 20.89
CA ILE A 176 -6.31 -23.53 20.90
C ILE A 176 -6.31 -22.73 19.61
N MET A 177 -6.91 -23.29 18.55
CA MET A 177 -6.95 -22.64 17.25
C MET A 177 -7.79 -21.35 17.29
N ARG A 178 -7.44 -20.41 16.42
CA ARG A 178 -8.20 -19.18 16.21
C ARG A 178 -8.96 -19.27 14.89
N HIS A 179 -10.06 -18.55 14.81
CA HIS A 179 -10.89 -18.53 13.61
C HIS A 179 -10.11 -17.91 12.42
N PRO A 180 -10.13 -18.53 11.24
CA PRO A 180 -9.46 -18.01 10.06
C PRO A 180 -10.24 -16.85 9.44
N ILE A 181 -9.54 -16.00 8.69
CA ILE A 181 -10.14 -14.98 7.83
C ILE A 181 -9.95 -15.45 6.39
N PHE A 182 -11.04 -15.47 5.62
CA PHE A 182 -11.01 -15.83 4.21
C PHE A 182 -11.04 -14.58 3.33
N VAL A 183 -10.18 -14.58 2.32
CA VAL A 183 -10.09 -13.52 1.32
C VAL A 183 -10.24 -14.17 -0.07
N PRO A 184 -11.08 -13.63 -0.97
CA PRO A 184 -11.18 -14.12 -2.35
C PRO A 184 -9.87 -13.95 -3.12
N GLU A 185 -9.55 -14.90 -3.98
CA GLU A 185 -8.31 -14.91 -4.79
C GLU A 185 -8.22 -13.69 -5.72
N SER A 186 -9.35 -13.19 -6.25
CA SER A 186 -9.42 -12.05 -7.17
C SER A 186 -9.26 -10.67 -6.49
N LYS A 187 -9.03 -10.63 -5.18
CA LYS A 187 -8.98 -9.37 -4.44
C LYS A 187 -7.57 -8.77 -4.48
N LYS A 188 -7.45 -7.45 -4.66
CA LYS A 188 -6.17 -6.73 -4.48
C LYS A 188 -5.64 -6.91 -3.06
N TYR A 189 -4.32 -7.03 -2.93
CA TYR A 189 -3.66 -7.26 -1.65
C TYR A 189 -3.85 -6.05 -0.71
N PRO A 190 -4.43 -6.22 0.50
CA PRO A 190 -4.64 -5.10 1.40
C PRO A 190 -3.33 -4.75 2.14
N ILE A 191 -2.64 -3.69 1.71
CA ILE A 191 -1.36 -3.26 2.29
C ILE A 191 -1.45 -2.76 3.76
N THR A 192 -2.66 -2.43 4.26
CA THR A 192 -2.84 -1.82 5.60
C THR A 192 -3.72 -2.65 6.55
N GLN A 193 -3.25 -2.84 7.79
CA GLN A 193 -4.01 -3.50 8.88
C GLN A 193 -5.38 -2.86 9.17
N ARG A 194 -5.53 -1.57 8.87
CA ARG A 194 -6.79 -0.80 9.00
C ARG A 194 -7.86 -1.26 8.00
N ASN A 195 -7.46 -1.67 6.80
CA ASN A 195 -8.35 -2.24 5.80
C ASN A 195 -8.75 -3.66 6.21
N ALA A 196 -7.80 -4.47 6.68
CA ALA A 196 -8.08 -5.80 7.22
C ALA A 196 -9.08 -5.76 8.39
N SER A 197 -8.89 -4.85 9.36
CA SER A 197 -9.76 -4.75 10.56
C SER A 197 -11.18 -4.25 10.25
N ARG A 198 -11.34 -3.33 9.29
CA ARG A 198 -12.66 -2.87 8.83
C ARG A 198 -13.43 -3.97 8.11
N GLU A 199 -12.73 -4.90 7.47
CA GLU A 199 -13.32 -5.93 6.62
C GLU A 199 -13.65 -7.24 7.34
N VAL A 200 -13.06 -7.51 8.51
CA VAL A 200 -13.56 -8.55 9.44
C VAL A 200 -15.04 -8.32 9.76
N SER A 201 -15.52 -7.08 9.69
CA SER A 201 -16.94 -6.73 9.83
C SER A 201 -17.80 -7.25 8.65
N TYR A 202 -17.25 -7.33 7.43
CA TYR A 202 -17.96 -7.82 6.23
C TYR A 202 -17.98 -9.35 6.10
N SER A 203 -16.99 -10.07 6.67
CA SER A 203 -16.96 -11.54 6.67
C SER A 203 -18.12 -12.19 7.44
N HIS A 204 -18.86 -11.41 8.25
CA HIS A 204 -20.11 -11.83 8.88
C HIS A 204 -21.15 -12.32 7.86
N ARG A 205 -21.09 -11.86 6.60
CA ARG A 205 -21.97 -12.33 5.53
C ARG A 205 -21.59 -13.73 5.01
N TYR A 206 -20.30 -14.07 5.02
CA TYR A 206 -19.80 -15.42 4.71
C TYR A 206 -20.01 -16.42 5.86
N ARG A 207 -20.14 -15.93 7.10
CA ARG A 207 -20.54 -16.73 8.27
C ARG A 207 -21.89 -17.45 8.08
N ARG A 208 -22.80 -16.90 7.24
CA ARG A 208 -24.08 -17.52 6.88
C ARG A 208 -23.94 -18.71 5.92
N ILE A 209 -23.00 -18.64 4.99
CA ILE A 209 -22.73 -19.74 4.03
C ILE A 209 -22.14 -20.95 4.77
N TRP A 210 -21.32 -20.71 5.78
CA TRP A 210 -20.74 -21.77 6.60
C TRP A 210 -21.73 -22.42 7.57
N ARG A 211 -22.63 -21.63 8.19
CA ARG A 211 -23.63 -22.16 9.14
C ARG A 211 -24.60 -23.16 8.49
N ASN A 212 -24.88 -23.02 7.19
CA ASN A 212 -25.83 -23.88 6.47
C ASN A 212 -25.29 -25.27 6.08
N ARG A 213 -23.98 -25.53 6.12
CA ARG A 213 -23.43 -26.87 5.83
C ARG A 213 -23.47 -27.83 7.03
N ARG A 214 -23.68 -27.34 8.26
CA ARG A 214 -23.87 -28.20 9.44
C ARG A 214 -25.23 -28.90 9.50
N THR A 215 -26.22 -28.46 8.73
CA THR A 215 -27.59 -28.98 8.81
C THR A 215 -27.97 -29.93 7.67
N SER A 216 -27.05 -30.26 6.76
CA SER A 216 -27.33 -31.10 5.58
C SER A 216 -26.69 -32.49 5.63
N ASN A 217 -26.02 -32.87 6.73
CA ASN A 217 -25.45 -34.21 6.94
C ASN A 217 -26.01 -34.84 8.24
N THR A 218 -27.33 -34.89 8.35
CA THR A 218 -28.06 -35.79 9.26
C THR A 218 -29.08 -36.54 8.41
#